data_AF-A9YI11-F1
#
_entry.id   AF-A9YI11-F1
#
_cell.length_a   1.000
_cell.length_b   1.000
_cell.length_c   1.000
_cell.angle_alpha   90.00
_cell.angle_beta   90.00
_cell.angle_gamma   90.00
#
_symmetry.space_group_name_H-M   'P 1'
#
loop_
_entity.id
_entity.type
_entity.pdbx_description
1 polymer ?
#
loop_
_entity_poly.entity_id
_entity_poly.type
_entity_poly.pdbx_seq_one_letter_code
_entity_poly.pdbx_strand_id
1 'polypeptide(L)'
;MINEVKSQKLRINLYSSLLNCLRIAKRLRTDEHLEYQETLISRQESARTYSKEQRRDDRLRLKAMAAEVIGTFGEKLIDTICHDAVTGHDVCRMLALACLDMISELQAVSTLCDFVASRGYLKHILESLDQSSTALCGILQPVPDHLRPLYVYESRMAFLMRMANSNVGARLLLTEQALGVLSNMKVYDQQPDLKSSELNRNEPQTFLPSIDDRFRSILLPALSLCDAIVNSLG
;
A
#
# COMPACT_ATOMS: atom_id res chain seq x y z
N MET A 1 -2.69 -29.20 -0.44
CA MET A 1 -1.91 -29.27 0.81
C MET A 1 -0.93 -28.10 0.77
N ILE A 2 -1.23 -27.00 1.45
CA ILE A 2 -0.39 -25.79 1.43
C ILE A 2 0.24 -25.73 2.82
N ASN A 3 1.57 -25.80 2.86
CA ASN A 3 2.33 -25.93 4.11
C ASN A 3 2.37 -24.58 4.84
N GLU A 4 2.01 -24.58 6.14
CA GLU A 4 2.27 -23.44 7.02
C GLU A 4 3.77 -23.24 7.19
N VAL A 5 4.28 -22.11 6.69
CA VAL A 5 5.69 -21.77 6.77
C VAL A 5 5.97 -21.12 8.13
N LYS A 6 6.67 -21.83 9.01
CA LYS A 6 7.07 -21.30 10.33
C LYS A 6 8.19 -20.26 10.27
N SER A 7 8.98 -20.25 9.19
CA SER A 7 10.12 -19.33 9.04
C SER A 7 9.73 -17.99 8.43
N GLN A 8 9.84 -16.91 9.22
CA GLN A 8 9.61 -15.53 8.76
C GLN A 8 10.47 -15.18 7.52
N LYS A 9 11.72 -15.66 7.47
CA LYS A 9 12.61 -15.43 6.32
C LYS A 9 12.07 -16.08 5.04
N LEU A 10 11.53 -17.30 5.14
CA LEU A 10 10.91 -17.96 3.99
C LEU A 10 9.62 -17.23 3.59
N ARG A 11 8.80 -16.77 4.54
CA ARG A 11 7.59 -15.98 4.24
C ARG A 11 7.90 -14.67 3.52
N ILE A 12 8.91 -13.93 3.96
CA ILE A 12 9.41 -12.73 3.28
C ILE A 12 9.78 -13.03 1.82
N ASN A 13 10.51 -14.13 1.58
CA ASN A 13 10.88 -14.52 0.22
C ASN A 13 9.64 -14.88 -0.63
N LEU A 14 8.69 -15.63 -0.06
CA LEU A 14 7.45 -16.01 -0.75
C LEU A 14 6.58 -14.79 -1.08
N TYR A 15 6.40 -13.86 -0.14
CA TYR A 15 5.65 -12.62 -0.40
C TYR A 15 6.36 -11.73 -1.42
N SER A 16 7.68 -11.65 -1.38
CA SER A 16 8.47 -10.92 -2.39
C SER A 16 8.32 -11.54 -3.78
N SER A 17 8.40 -12.86 -3.89
CA SER A 17 8.18 -13.58 -5.14
C SER A 17 6.76 -13.40 -5.66
N LEU A 18 5.75 -13.55 -4.80
CA LEU A 18 4.34 -13.32 -5.16
C LEU A 18 4.15 -11.90 -5.67
N LEU A 19 4.59 -10.89 -4.92
CA LEU A 19 4.49 -9.48 -5.33
C LEU A 19 5.16 -9.22 -6.67
N ASN A 20 6.36 -9.76 -6.89
CA ASN A 20 7.05 -9.61 -8.17
C ASN A 20 6.26 -10.26 -9.31
N CYS A 21 5.75 -11.48 -9.13
CA CYS A 21 4.91 -12.16 -10.12
C CYS A 21 3.64 -11.35 -10.42
N LEU A 22 2.93 -10.87 -9.39
CA LEU A 22 1.72 -10.07 -9.56
C LEU A 22 2.00 -8.71 -10.19
N ARG A 23 3.12 -8.08 -9.85
CA ARG A 23 3.59 -6.83 -10.49
C ARG A 23 4.00 -7.04 -11.94
N ILE A 24 4.51 -8.22 -12.33
CA ILE A 24 4.78 -8.58 -13.73
C ILE A 24 3.46 -8.83 -14.48
N ALA A 25 2.53 -9.56 -13.88
CA ALA A 25 1.20 -9.82 -14.45
C ALA A 25 0.38 -8.54 -14.61
N LYS A 26 0.44 -7.64 -13.62
CA LYS A 26 -0.09 -6.27 -13.69
C LYS A 26 0.73 -5.39 -14.64
N ARG A 27 2.02 -5.70 -14.77
CA ARG A 27 3.09 -5.01 -15.51
C ARG A 27 3.32 -3.59 -14.99
N LEU A 28 4.20 -3.44 -13.99
CA LEU A 28 4.62 -2.13 -13.45
C LEU A 28 6.02 -1.74 -13.93
N ARG A 29 6.14 -0.58 -14.57
CA ARG A 29 6.69 0.66 -13.95
C ARG A 29 6.11 1.88 -14.67
N THR A 30 5.59 2.82 -13.89
CA THR A 30 5.29 4.23 -14.20
C THR A 30 5.09 4.59 -15.68
N ASP A 31 3.83 4.74 -16.09
CA ASP A 31 3.44 5.38 -17.36
C ASP A 31 4.03 6.80 -17.53
N GLU A 32 4.61 7.40 -16.48
CA GLU A 32 5.29 8.70 -16.55
C GLU A 32 6.47 8.73 -17.54
N HIS A 33 7.16 7.60 -17.80
CA HIS A 33 8.22 7.56 -18.82
C HIS A 33 7.73 7.22 -20.23
N LEU A 34 6.53 6.63 -20.37
CA LEU A 34 5.96 6.29 -21.68
C LEU A 34 5.13 7.46 -22.24
N GLU A 35 4.36 8.18 -21.42
CA GLU A 35 3.58 9.34 -21.87
C GLU A 35 4.47 10.50 -22.37
N TYR A 36 5.62 10.72 -21.71
CA TYR A 36 6.59 11.75 -22.14
C TYR A 36 7.26 11.41 -23.48
N GLN A 37 7.42 10.12 -23.79
CA GLN A 37 7.99 9.67 -25.06
C GLN A 37 6.92 9.48 -26.16
N GLU A 38 5.66 9.23 -25.78
CA GLU A 38 4.51 9.08 -26.69
C GLU A 38 4.04 10.42 -27.27
N THR A 39 4.16 11.53 -26.53
CA THR A 39 3.79 12.88 -27.02
C THR A 39 4.76 13.45 -28.08
N LEU A 40 5.97 12.90 -28.20
CA LEU A 40 7.00 13.34 -29.17
C LEU A 40 6.99 12.56 -30.50
N ILE A 41 6.27 11.43 -30.62
CA ILE A 41 6.31 10.56 -31.81
C ILE A 41 4.90 10.28 -32.35
N SER A 42 4.14 11.34 -32.59
CA SER A 42 2.81 11.30 -33.21
C SER A 42 2.87 11.60 -34.71
N ARG A 43 3.43 10.67 -35.51
CA ARG A 43 3.23 10.59 -36.98
C ARG A 43 3.42 9.16 -37.53
N GLN A 44 2.49 8.24 -37.25
CA GLN A 44 2.20 7.01 -38.06
C GLN A 44 1.08 6.20 -37.37
N GLU A 45 -0.13 6.16 -37.95
CA GLU A 45 -1.36 5.98 -37.15
C GLU A 45 -2.23 4.73 -37.43
N SER A 46 -1.76 3.69 -38.14
CA SER A 46 -2.63 2.53 -38.45
C SER A 46 -2.15 1.21 -37.81
N ALA A 47 -0.86 0.89 -37.91
CA ALA A 47 -0.30 -0.34 -37.31
C ALA A 47 -0.04 -0.24 -35.79
N ARG A 48 0.02 0.99 -35.25
CA ARG A 48 0.22 1.24 -33.81
C ARG A 48 -1.04 1.03 -32.98
N THR A 49 -2.22 1.29 -33.55
CA THR A 49 -3.50 1.13 -32.86
C THR A 49 -3.80 -0.36 -32.59
N TYR A 50 -3.69 -1.20 -33.62
CA TYR A 50 -3.86 -2.67 -33.48
C TYR A 50 -2.88 -3.30 -32.47
N SER A 51 -1.62 -2.86 -32.46
CA SER A 51 -0.64 -3.37 -31.50
C SER A 51 -0.84 -2.85 -30.07
N LYS A 52 -1.50 -1.70 -29.89
CA LYS A 52 -1.88 -1.15 -28.56
C LYS A 52 -3.10 -1.87 -27.99
N GLU A 53 -4.09 -2.16 -28.82
CA GLU A 53 -5.29 -2.94 -28.43
C GLU A 53 -4.93 -4.38 -28.06
N GLN A 54 -4.14 -5.08 -28.88
CA GLN A 54 -3.70 -6.44 -28.57
C GLN A 54 -2.94 -6.52 -27.23
N ARG A 55 -2.06 -5.54 -26.96
CA ARG A 55 -1.32 -5.47 -25.68
C ARG A 55 -2.23 -5.20 -24.48
N ARG A 56 -3.32 -4.44 -24.68
CA ARG A 56 -4.31 -4.16 -23.64
C ARG A 56 -5.08 -5.43 -23.30
N ASP A 57 -5.49 -6.19 -24.31
CA ASP A 57 -6.24 -7.44 -24.14
C ASP A 57 -5.38 -8.52 -23.48
N ASP A 58 -4.12 -8.67 -23.90
CA ASP A 58 -3.16 -9.57 -23.26
C ASP A 58 -2.95 -9.21 -21.78
N ARG A 59 -2.89 -7.92 -21.45
CA ARG A 59 -2.77 -7.44 -20.07
C ARG A 59 -4.00 -7.76 -19.23
N LEU A 60 -5.20 -7.53 -19.77
CA LEU A 60 -6.45 -7.85 -19.07
C LEU A 60 -6.54 -9.36 -18.82
N ARG A 61 -6.17 -10.18 -19.81
CA ARG A 61 -6.11 -11.64 -19.69
C ARG A 61 -5.12 -12.09 -18.62
N LEU A 62 -3.90 -11.52 -18.58
CA LEU A 62 -2.91 -11.84 -17.54
C LEU A 62 -3.39 -11.48 -16.14
N LYS A 63 -4.03 -10.32 -15.97
CA LYS A 63 -4.65 -9.93 -14.69
C LYS A 63 -5.75 -10.91 -14.27
N ALA A 64 -6.64 -11.28 -15.19
CA ALA A 64 -7.71 -12.22 -14.93
C ALA A 64 -7.17 -13.61 -14.52
N MET A 65 -6.15 -14.12 -15.23
CA MET A 65 -5.50 -15.39 -14.86
C MET A 65 -4.83 -15.32 -13.49
N ALA A 66 -4.16 -14.21 -13.16
CA ALA A 66 -3.56 -14.03 -11.84
C ALA A 66 -4.62 -13.99 -10.73
N ALA A 67 -5.72 -13.27 -10.96
CA ALA A 67 -6.86 -13.22 -10.04
C ALA A 67 -7.49 -14.59 -9.83
N GLU A 68 -7.71 -15.35 -10.90
CA GLU A 68 -8.24 -16.71 -10.85
C GLU A 68 -7.36 -17.64 -10.03
N VAL A 69 -6.04 -17.66 -10.31
CA VAL A 69 -5.09 -18.49 -9.56
C VAL A 69 -5.09 -18.15 -8.08
N ILE A 70 -5.05 -16.87 -7.70
CA ILE A 70 -5.16 -16.45 -6.30
C ILE A 70 -6.49 -16.92 -5.69
N GLY A 71 -7.59 -16.75 -6.42
CA GLY A 71 -8.92 -17.16 -6.00
C GLY A 71 -9.04 -18.65 -5.67
N THR A 72 -8.29 -19.51 -6.36
CA THR A 72 -8.27 -20.97 -6.06
C THR A 72 -7.76 -21.32 -4.67
N PHE A 73 -6.89 -20.49 -4.09
CA PHE A 73 -6.37 -20.69 -2.73
C PHE A 73 -7.35 -20.22 -1.65
N GLY A 74 -8.29 -19.34 -2.03
CA GLY A 74 -9.40 -18.87 -1.22
C GLY A 74 -8.98 -18.20 0.10
N GLU A 75 -9.88 -18.27 1.07
CA GLU A 75 -9.74 -17.59 2.37
C GLU A 75 -8.54 -18.04 3.19
N LYS A 76 -8.04 -19.28 3.01
CA LYS A 76 -6.87 -19.78 3.78
C LYS A 76 -5.60 -19.00 3.48
N LEU A 77 -5.40 -18.63 2.22
CA LEU A 77 -4.27 -17.79 1.82
C LEU A 77 -4.42 -16.39 2.43
N ILE A 78 -5.62 -15.82 2.34
CA ILE A 78 -5.91 -14.50 2.91
C ILE A 78 -5.69 -14.48 4.42
N ASP A 79 -6.18 -15.49 5.13
CA ASP A 79 -6.00 -15.64 6.58
C ASP A 79 -4.52 -15.66 6.98
N THR A 80 -3.70 -16.42 6.25
CA THR A 80 -2.26 -16.49 6.48
C THR A 80 -1.58 -15.13 6.27
N ILE A 81 -1.92 -14.43 5.17
CA ILE A 81 -1.36 -13.12 4.86
C ILE A 81 -1.81 -12.09 5.91
N CYS A 82 -3.08 -12.09 6.30
CA CYS A 82 -3.62 -11.19 7.32
C CYS A 82 -2.98 -11.44 8.68
N HIS A 83 -2.77 -12.69 9.07
CA HIS A 83 -2.06 -13.04 10.30
C HIS A 83 -0.64 -12.45 10.32
N ASP A 84 0.11 -12.57 9.21
CA ASP A 84 1.45 -11.97 9.10
C ASP A 84 1.42 -10.44 8.99
N ALA A 85 0.36 -9.85 8.42
CA ALA A 85 0.15 -8.40 8.38
C ALA A 85 -0.11 -7.80 9.77
N VAL A 86 -0.55 -8.60 10.74
CA VAL A 86 -0.72 -8.16 12.13
C VAL A 86 0.49 -8.54 12.99
N THR A 87 0.94 -9.79 12.93
CA THR A 87 1.93 -10.35 13.88
C THR A 87 3.37 -10.38 13.35
N GLY A 88 3.57 -10.21 12.05
CA GLY A 88 4.89 -10.29 11.43
C GLY A 88 5.83 -9.18 11.88
N HIS A 89 7.14 -9.45 11.78
CA HIS A 89 8.16 -8.41 11.91
C HIS A 89 8.04 -7.40 10.76
N ASP A 90 8.59 -6.20 10.91
CA ASP A 90 8.42 -5.06 9.99
C ASP A 90 8.43 -5.44 8.50
N VAL A 91 9.46 -6.14 8.04
CA VAL A 91 9.59 -6.52 6.62
C VAL A 91 8.51 -7.51 6.18
N CYS A 92 8.20 -8.50 7.01
CA CYS A 92 7.13 -9.47 6.70
C CYS A 92 5.78 -8.77 6.67
N ARG A 93 5.52 -7.90 7.65
CA ARG A 93 4.31 -7.09 7.76
C ARG A 93 4.11 -6.21 6.53
N MET A 94 5.14 -5.49 6.12
CA MET A 94 5.13 -4.65 4.91
C MET A 94 4.75 -5.46 3.67
N LEU A 95 5.41 -6.60 3.46
CA LEU A 95 5.18 -7.43 2.29
C LEU A 95 3.80 -8.09 2.32
N ALA A 96 3.33 -8.52 3.49
CA ALA A 96 1.98 -9.07 3.65
C ALA A 96 0.90 -8.03 3.33
N LEU A 97 1.03 -6.80 3.85
CA LEU A 97 0.12 -5.70 3.53
C LEU A 97 0.15 -5.34 2.04
N ALA A 98 1.34 -5.30 1.43
CA ALA A 98 1.47 -5.07 -0.02
C ALA A 98 0.85 -6.20 -0.85
N CYS A 99 0.91 -7.46 -0.38
CA CYS A 99 0.21 -8.57 -1.01
C CYS A 99 -1.31 -8.37 -0.94
N LEU A 100 -1.86 -8.00 0.22
CA LEU A 100 -3.29 -7.70 0.38
C LEU A 100 -3.74 -6.55 -0.53
N ASP A 101 -2.93 -5.49 -0.64
CA ASP A 101 -3.17 -4.37 -1.55
C ASP A 101 -3.27 -4.86 -3.01
N MET A 102 -2.30 -5.65 -3.46
CA MET A 102 -2.28 -6.18 -4.83
C MET A 102 -3.42 -7.17 -5.09
N ILE A 103 -3.76 -8.03 -4.13
CA ILE A 103 -4.89 -8.97 -4.21
C ILE A 103 -6.21 -8.19 -4.33
N SER A 104 -6.38 -7.15 -3.52
CA SER A 104 -7.54 -6.26 -3.58
C SER A 104 -7.61 -5.53 -4.92
N GLU A 105 -6.47 -5.06 -5.44
CA GLU A 105 -6.39 -4.37 -6.73
C GLU A 105 -6.78 -5.25 -7.91
N LEU A 106 -6.35 -6.50 -7.89
CA LEU A 106 -6.69 -7.49 -8.90
C LEU A 106 -8.14 -7.98 -8.76
N GLN A 107 -8.85 -7.58 -7.69
CA GLN A 107 -10.18 -8.10 -7.33
C GLN A 107 -10.17 -9.63 -7.27
N ALA A 108 -9.05 -10.22 -6.86
CA ALA A 108 -8.84 -11.67 -6.88
C ALA A 108 -9.72 -12.40 -5.84
N VAL A 109 -10.13 -11.70 -4.79
CA VAL A 109 -11.04 -12.19 -3.76
C VAL A 109 -12.09 -11.11 -3.51
N SER A 110 -13.33 -11.33 -3.96
CA SER A 110 -14.41 -10.34 -3.85
C SER A 110 -14.84 -10.06 -2.41
N THR A 111 -14.70 -11.04 -1.52
CA THR A 111 -15.06 -10.96 -0.09
C THR A 111 -13.91 -10.46 0.79
N LEU A 112 -12.80 -9.97 0.21
CA LEU A 112 -11.59 -9.64 0.96
C LEU A 112 -11.85 -8.63 2.09
N CYS A 113 -12.55 -7.53 1.79
CA CYS A 113 -12.83 -6.49 2.79
C CYS A 113 -13.66 -7.05 3.97
N ASP A 114 -14.72 -7.80 3.66
CA ASP A 114 -15.60 -8.42 4.67
C ASP A 114 -14.85 -9.46 5.50
N PHE A 115 -13.98 -10.26 4.86
CA PHE A 115 -13.16 -11.25 5.54
C PHE A 115 -12.19 -10.58 6.54
N VAL A 116 -11.48 -9.55 6.09
CA VAL A 116 -10.51 -8.80 6.93
C VAL A 116 -11.21 -8.14 8.12
N ALA A 117 -12.40 -7.58 7.93
CA ALA A 117 -13.17 -6.97 9.01
C ALA A 117 -13.76 -8.01 9.97
N SER A 118 -14.51 -9.00 9.45
CA SER A 118 -15.23 -10.00 10.27
C SER A 118 -14.31 -10.88 11.12
N ARG A 119 -13.07 -11.11 10.68
CA ARG A 119 -12.04 -11.84 11.43
C ARG A 119 -11.28 -10.99 12.45
N GLY A 120 -11.58 -9.69 12.55
CA GLY A 120 -10.90 -8.77 13.47
C GLY A 120 -9.53 -8.29 13.01
N TYR A 121 -9.09 -8.65 11.80
CA TYR A 121 -7.80 -8.17 11.27
C TYR A 121 -7.81 -6.67 11.03
N LEU A 122 -8.93 -6.10 10.52
CA LEU A 122 -9.06 -4.65 10.33
C LEU A 122 -8.85 -3.90 11.65
N LYS A 123 -9.52 -4.35 12.71
CA LYS A 123 -9.39 -3.78 14.05
C LYS A 123 -7.94 -3.80 14.54
N HIS A 124 -7.26 -4.94 14.43
CA HIS A 124 -5.86 -5.04 14.84
C HIS A 124 -4.91 -4.21 13.97
N ILE A 125 -5.20 -4.08 12.67
CA ILE A 125 -4.44 -3.19 11.78
C ILE A 125 -4.54 -1.74 12.26
N LEU A 126 -5.74 -1.29 12.65
CA LEU A 126 -5.99 0.05 13.16
C LEU A 126 -5.42 0.27 14.57
N GLU A 127 -5.53 -0.69 15.48
CA GLU A 127 -4.86 -0.65 16.79
C GLU A 127 -3.33 -0.54 16.64
N SER A 128 -2.76 -1.30 15.69
CA SER A 128 -1.33 -1.22 15.39
C SER A 128 -0.93 0.11 14.74
N LEU A 129 -1.84 0.75 13.99
CA LEU A 129 -1.64 2.09 13.43
C LEU A 129 -1.53 3.14 14.54
N ASP A 130 -2.46 3.12 15.49
CA ASP A 130 -2.45 4.00 16.67
C ASP A 130 -1.14 3.86 17.46
N GLN A 131 -0.77 2.62 17.78
CA GLN A 131 0.47 2.29 18.50
C GLN A 131 1.74 2.71 17.75
N SER A 132 1.69 2.83 16.41
CA SER A 132 2.84 3.25 15.60
C SER A 132 3.16 4.74 15.73
N SER A 133 2.26 5.55 16.31
CA SER A 133 2.41 7.00 16.43
C SER A 133 3.74 7.41 17.07
N THR A 134 4.14 6.78 18.19
CA THR A 134 5.42 7.09 18.87
C THR A 134 6.63 6.77 18.01
N ALA A 135 6.61 5.65 17.28
CA ALA A 135 7.70 5.28 16.40
C ALA A 135 7.82 6.24 15.21
N LEU A 136 6.68 6.73 14.68
CA LEU A 136 6.64 7.72 13.62
C LEU A 136 7.13 9.10 14.08
N CYS A 137 6.84 9.51 15.32
CA CYS A 137 7.48 10.69 15.93
C CYS A 137 9.01 10.55 15.97
N GLY A 138 9.52 9.35 16.24
CA GLY A 138 10.95 9.03 16.16
C GLY A 138 11.54 9.24 14.77
N ILE A 139 10.76 8.99 13.70
CA ILE A 139 11.18 9.23 12.31
C ILE A 139 11.40 10.72 12.02
N LEU A 140 10.70 11.61 12.73
CA LEU A 140 10.82 13.06 12.54
C LEU A 140 12.00 13.69 13.28
N GLN A 141 12.77 12.92 14.04
CA GLN A 141 14.03 13.38 14.62
C GLN A 141 15.08 13.66 13.54
N PRO A 142 16.04 14.58 13.74
CA PRO A 142 17.07 14.89 12.74
C PRO A 142 17.80 13.66 12.20
N VAL A 143 18.14 12.71 13.08
CA VAL A 143 18.74 11.44 12.73
C VAL A 143 17.91 10.31 13.34
N PRO A 144 17.01 9.67 12.58
CA PRO A 144 16.23 8.54 13.06
C PRO A 144 17.06 7.25 13.07
N ASP A 145 16.76 6.33 13.99
CA ASP A 145 17.46 5.04 14.09
C ASP A 145 17.32 4.19 12.80
N HIS A 146 16.11 4.16 12.24
CA HIS A 146 15.79 3.51 10.98
C HIS A 146 14.42 3.95 10.44
N LEU A 147 14.18 3.77 9.14
CA LEU A 147 12.92 4.15 8.48
C LEU A 147 11.85 3.04 8.43
N ARG A 148 12.09 1.88 9.05
CA ARG A 148 11.13 0.75 9.00
C ARG A 148 9.70 1.10 9.44
N PRO A 149 9.48 1.85 10.54
CA PRO A 149 8.14 2.27 10.96
C PRO A 149 7.40 3.05 9.88
N LEU A 150 8.10 3.93 9.15
CA LEU A 150 7.53 4.68 8.05
C LEU A 150 7.06 3.75 6.92
N TYR A 151 7.89 2.80 6.51
CA TYR A 151 7.51 1.88 5.42
C TYR A 151 6.38 0.91 5.80
N VAL A 152 6.33 0.49 7.07
CA VAL A 152 5.18 -0.28 7.60
C VAL A 152 3.91 0.58 7.59
N TYR A 153 4.01 1.84 8.00
CA TYR A 153 2.91 2.80 7.95
C TYR A 153 2.39 3.00 6.52
N GLU A 154 3.27 3.27 5.56
CA GLU A 154 2.93 3.45 4.15
C GLU A 154 2.21 2.22 3.58
N SER A 155 2.74 1.01 3.85
CA SER A 155 2.12 -0.24 3.39
C SER A 155 0.72 -0.44 3.98
N ARG A 156 0.53 -0.04 5.24
CA ARG A 156 -0.76 -0.11 5.93
C ARG A 156 -1.74 0.89 5.36
N MET A 157 -1.34 2.15 5.21
CA MET A 157 -2.18 3.20 4.66
C MET A 157 -2.55 2.91 3.21
N ALA A 158 -1.65 2.35 2.40
CA ALA A 158 -1.96 1.92 1.04
C ALA A 158 -3.11 0.91 1.00
N PHE A 159 -3.04 -0.14 1.83
CA PHE A 159 -4.11 -1.14 1.92
C PHE A 159 -5.43 -0.55 2.44
N LEU A 160 -5.39 0.28 3.49
CA LEU A 160 -6.59 0.95 4.01
C LEU A 160 -7.22 1.89 2.98
N MET A 161 -6.40 2.66 2.24
CA MET A 161 -6.87 3.49 1.13
C MET A 161 -7.53 2.65 0.04
N ARG A 162 -6.99 1.47 -0.26
CA ARG A 162 -7.61 0.58 -1.25
C ARG A 162 -8.96 0.05 -0.79
N MET A 163 -9.10 -0.31 0.48
CA MET A 163 -10.41 -0.65 1.05
C MET A 163 -11.38 0.53 0.97
N ALA A 164 -10.90 1.74 1.29
CA ALA A 164 -11.69 2.98 1.28
C ALA A 164 -12.23 3.33 -0.10
N ASN A 165 -11.58 2.94 -1.19
CA ASN A 165 -12.06 3.15 -2.57
C ASN A 165 -13.29 2.30 -2.96
N SER A 166 -13.89 1.58 -2.02
CA SER A 166 -15.13 0.83 -2.21
C SER A 166 -16.15 1.24 -1.16
N ASN A 167 -17.44 1.30 -1.53
CA ASN A 167 -18.49 1.68 -0.58
C ASN A 167 -18.53 0.75 0.65
N VAL A 168 -18.38 -0.57 0.43
CA VAL A 168 -18.33 -1.57 1.52
C VAL A 168 -17.11 -1.34 2.42
N GLY A 169 -15.91 -1.22 1.85
CA GLY A 169 -14.70 -1.02 2.63
C GLY A 169 -14.69 0.30 3.39
N ALA A 170 -15.18 1.39 2.81
CA ALA A 170 -15.34 2.68 3.48
C ALA A 170 -16.27 2.59 4.71
N ARG A 171 -17.40 1.87 4.60
CA ARG A 171 -18.30 1.64 5.74
C ARG A 171 -17.65 0.81 6.84
N LEU A 172 -16.90 -0.23 6.48
CA LEU A 172 -16.17 -1.06 7.43
C LEU A 172 -15.11 -0.24 8.19
N LEU A 173 -14.37 0.62 7.48
CA LEU A 173 -13.37 1.52 8.09
C LEU A 173 -14.00 2.49 9.10
N LEU A 174 -15.17 3.06 8.79
CA LEU A 174 -15.89 3.92 9.74
C LEU A 174 -16.43 3.14 10.94
N THR A 175 -16.91 1.92 10.71
CA THR A 175 -17.41 1.03 11.78
C THR A 175 -16.30 0.73 12.79
N GLU A 176 -15.08 0.50 12.31
CA GLU A 176 -13.88 0.28 13.14
C GLU A 176 -13.19 1.60 13.57
N GLN A 177 -13.85 2.75 13.42
CA GLN A 177 -13.39 4.06 13.90
C GLN A 177 -12.03 4.52 13.33
N ALA A 178 -11.73 4.21 12.07
CA ALA A 178 -10.46 4.57 11.44
C ALA A 178 -10.11 6.06 11.53
N LEU A 179 -11.11 6.96 11.40
CA LEU A 179 -10.90 8.40 11.56
C LEU A 179 -10.54 8.80 12.99
N GLY A 180 -11.13 8.13 13.99
CA GLY A 180 -10.79 8.31 15.40
C GLY A 180 -9.34 7.91 15.67
N VAL A 181 -8.90 6.79 15.11
CA VAL A 181 -7.49 6.36 15.18
C VAL A 181 -6.56 7.41 14.60
N LEU A 182 -6.81 7.90 13.38
CA LEU A 182 -6.00 8.96 12.79
C LEU A 182 -5.97 10.22 13.66
N SER A 183 -7.13 10.65 14.19
CA SER A 183 -7.20 11.86 15.02
C SER A 183 -6.40 11.79 16.32
N ASN A 184 -6.13 10.58 16.83
CA ASN A 184 -5.37 10.38 18.06
C ASN A 184 -3.85 10.27 17.83
N MET A 185 -3.40 10.21 16.58
CA MET A 185 -1.98 10.06 16.27
C MET A 185 -1.22 11.38 16.46
N LYS A 186 -0.40 11.44 17.52
CA LYS A 186 0.45 12.59 17.90
C LYS A 186 1.49 13.01 16.86
N VAL A 187 1.78 12.14 15.89
CA VAL A 187 2.75 12.46 14.83
C VAL A 187 2.28 13.61 13.95
N TYR A 188 0.98 13.81 13.82
CA TYR A 188 0.42 14.91 13.03
C TYR A 188 0.64 16.28 13.68
N ASP A 189 0.87 16.33 14.99
CA ASP A 189 1.18 17.56 15.73
C ASP A 189 2.64 18.00 15.54
N GLN A 190 3.50 17.17 14.96
CA GLN A 190 4.94 17.42 14.80
C GLN A 190 5.27 18.10 13.46
N GLN A 191 4.49 19.11 13.09
CA GLN A 191 4.71 19.85 11.85
C GLN A 191 6.13 20.46 11.82
N PRO A 192 6.93 20.19 10.77
CA PRO A 192 8.27 20.75 10.66
C PRO A 192 8.24 22.28 10.50
N ASP A 193 9.22 22.96 11.10
CA ASP A 193 9.37 24.41 10.94
C ASP A 193 9.86 24.74 9.53
N LEU A 194 8.95 25.29 8.72
CA LEU A 194 9.20 25.70 7.33
C LEU A 194 10.44 26.59 7.19
N LYS A 195 10.75 27.44 8.18
CA LYS A 195 11.94 28.32 8.11
C LYS A 195 13.23 27.54 8.23
N SER A 196 13.25 26.52 9.08
CA SER A 196 14.41 25.63 9.23
C SER A 196 14.64 24.78 7.96
N SER A 197 13.56 24.35 7.30
CA SER A 197 13.61 23.56 6.07
C SER A 197 14.19 24.35 4.89
N GLU A 198 13.80 25.63 4.73
CA GLU A 198 14.35 26.49 3.66
C GLU A 198 15.84 26.78 3.84
N LEU A 199 16.33 26.87 5.09
CA LEU A 199 17.75 27.07 5.39
C LEU A 199 18.60 25.84 5.03
N ASN A 200 18.06 24.64 5.23
CA ASN A 200 18.74 23.37 4.99
C ASN A 200 18.61 22.86 3.55
N ARG A 201 17.84 23.56 2.70
CA ARG A 201 17.57 23.17 1.30
C ARG A 201 18.83 23.12 0.41
N ASN A 202 19.88 23.82 0.80
CA ASN A 202 21.16 23.87 0.08
C ASN A 202 22.20 22.85 0.60
N GLU A 203 21.84 22.02 1.58
CA GLU A 203 22.73 20.96 2.04
C GLU A 203 22.86 19.84 1.01
N PRO A 204 24.05 19.21 0.89
CA PRO A 204 24.25 18.10 -0.03
C PRO A 204 23.28 16.95 0.27
N GLN A 205 22.77 16.32 -0.78
CA GLN A 205 21.79 15.24 -0.66
C GLN A 205 22.36 14.11 0.20
N THR A 206 21.78 13.96 1.39
CA THR A 206 22.09 12.88 2.31
C THR A 206 21.27 11.65 1.92
N PHE A 207 21.75 10.45 2.26
CA PHE A 207 21.02 9.19 2.01
C PHE A 207 19.66 9.12 2.71
N LEU A 208 19.43 9.97 3.72
CA LEU A 208 18.17 10.08 4.44
C LEU A 208 17.28 11.16 3.81
N PRO A 209 15.99 10.87 3.55
CA PRO A 209 15.02 11.89 3.12
C PRO A 209 14.94 13.02 4.15
N SER A 210 14.59 14.24 3.74
CA SER A 210 14.45 15.37 4.66
C SER A 210 13.34 15.15 5.70
N ILE A 211 13.35 15.88 6.82
CA ILE A 211 12.26 15.82 7.81
C ILE A 211 10.92 16.16 7.15
N ASP A 212 10.90 17.14 6.24
CA ASP A 212 9.71 17.53 5.49
C ASP A 212 9.18 16.41 4.59
N ASP A 213 10.05 15.69 3.87
CA ASP A 213 9.65 14.56 3.03
C ASP A 213 9.08 13.43 3.87
N ARG A 214 9.68 13.16 5.05
CA ARG A 214 9.19 12.13 5.98
C ARG A 214 7.85 12.53 6.57
N PHE A 215 7.67 13.79 6.99
CA PHE A 215 6.39 14.30 7.48
C PHE A 215 5.30 14.23 6.40
N ARG A 216 5.62 14.63 5.16
CA ARG A 216 4.70 14.50 4.01
C ARG A 216 4.31 13.05 3.74
N SER A 217 5.27 12.12 3.80
CA SER A 217 5.04 10.68 3.63
C SER A 217 4.15 10.10 4.74
N ILE A 218 4.07 10.75 5.90
CA ILE A 218 3.17 10.40 6.99
C ILE A 218 1.79 11.05 6.81
N LEU A 219 1.74 12.37 6.58
CA LEU A 219 0.49 13.12 6.56
C LEU A 219 -0.35 12.86 5.31
N LEU A 220 0.26 12.80 4.12
CA LEU A 220 -0.49 12.69 2.86
C LEU A 220 -1.35 11.41 2.80
N PRO A 221 -0.85 10.21 3.14
CA PRO A 221 -1.68 9.01 3.16
C PRO A 221 -2.88 9.10 4.11
N ALA A 222 -2.77 9.83 5.23
CA ALA A 222 -3.87 10.03 6.17
C ALA A 222 -4.97 10.89 5.54
N LEU A 223 -4.58 11.99 4.90
CA LEU A 223 -5.52 12.87 4.20
C LEU A 223 -6.17 12.16 3.01
N SER A 224 -5.40 11.41 2.23
CA SER A 224 -5.91 10.61 1.12
C SER A 224 -6.87 9.51 1.58
N LEU A 225 -6.66 8.91 2.75
CA LEU A 225 -7.60 7.97 3.32
C LEU A 225 -8.92 8.64 3.71
N CYS A 226 -8.87 9.81 4.36
CA CYS A 226 -10.05 10.60 4.68
C CYS A 226 -10.83 10.97 3.41
N ASP A 227 -10.14 11.49 2.40
CA ASP A 227 -10.72 11.84 1.10
C ASP A 227 -11.37 10.63 0.41
N ALA A 228 -10.69 9.48 0.37
CA ALA A 228 -11.23 8.25 -0.22
C ALA A 228 -12.50 7.76 0.50
N ILE A 229 -12.56 7.87 1.83
CA ILE A 229 -13.75 7.51 2.62
C ILE A 229 -14.92 8.45 2.28
N VAL A 230 -14.67 9.76 2.26
CA VAL A 230 -15.70 10.77 1.92
C VAL A 230 -16.22 10.55 0.51
N ASN A 231 -15.32 10.45 -0.47
CA ASN A 231 -15.67 10.25 -1.88
C ASN A 231 -16.46 8.95 -2.13
N SER A 232 -16.22 7.90 -1.34
CA SER A 232 -16.91 6.61 -1.51
C SER A 232 -18.28 6.54 -0.83
N LEU A 233 -18.59 7.46 0.09
CA LEU A 233 -19.83 7.47 0.86
C LEU A 233 -20.78 8.62 0.48
N GLY A 234 -20.28 9.69 -0.12
CA GLY A 234 -21.07 10.84 -0.59
C GLY A 234 -21.08 12.00 0.39
#